data_AF-A3IVJ2-F1
#
_entry.id   AF-A3IVJ2-F1
#
_cell.length_a   1.000
_cell.length_b   1.000
_cell.length_c   1.000
_cell.angle_alpha   90.00
_cell.angle_beta   90.00
_cell.angle_gamma   90.00
#
_symmetry.space_group_name_H-M   'P 1'
#
loop_
_entity.id
_entity.type
_entity.pdbx_description
1 polymer ?
#
loop_
_entity_poly.entity_id
_entity_poly.type
_entity_poly.pdbx_seq_one_letter_code
_entity_poly.pdbx_strand_id
1 'polypeptide(L)'
;MRPELAIKARIAQIRASGTVAQSNTWIGYTHINKNGKKYTYYRLVKAVKIFKGNDADNPTNSQVKGKMVKYLGAKDSDAYKEMKEAISRRNEIQRLERKLHNLEKDVSVASVHRRQRDKQPALTKLLGELVQQVQGLVEEMAWLKREFVSQLKSNPITS
;
A
#
# COMPACT_ATOMS: atom_id res chain seq x y z
N MET A 1 12.70 -5.64 -16.02
CA MET A 1 12.27 -6.70 -15.08
C MET A 1 10.83 -6.42 -14.64
N ARG A 2 9.93 -7.42 -14.59
CA ARG A 2 8.56 -7.17 -14.11
C ARG A 2 8.61 -6.82 -12.61
N PRO A 3 7.99 -5.71 -12.16
CA PRO A 3 8.07 -5.25 -10.77
C PRO A 3 7.53 -6.29 -9.76
N GLU A 4 6.55 -7.09 -10.18
CA GLU A 4 5.98 -8.19 -9.38
C GLU A 4 7.01 -9.27 -9.03
N LEU A 5 7.87 -9.65 -9.98
CA LEU A 5 8.91 -10.67 -9.78
C LEU A 5 9.96 -10.18 -8.79
N ALA A 6 10.34 -8.90 -8.86
CA ALA A 6 11.28 -8.30 -7.92
C ALA A 6 10.70 -8.28 -6.49
N ILE A 7 9.41 -7.96 -6.32
CA ILE A 7 8.74 -7.98 -5.01
C ILE A 7 8.68 -9.40 -4.45
N LYS A 8 8.29 -10.40 -5.27
CA LYS A 8 8.25 -11.81 -4.87
C LYS A 8 9.62 -12.33 -4.46
N ALA A 9 10.67 -12.01 -5.22
CA ALA A 9 12.06 -12.36 -4.88
C ALA A 9 12.49 -11.72 -3.55
N ARG A 10 12.13 -10.45 -3.32
CA ARG A 10 12.44 -9.77 -2.06
C ARG A 10 11.74 -10.40 -0.86
N ILE A 11 10.47 -10.80 -0.99
CA ILE A 11 9.75 -11.53 0.07
C ILE A 11 10.47 -12.84 0.38
N ALA A 12 10.86 -13.61 -0.64
CA ALA A 12 11.59 -14.86 -0.46
C ALA A 12 12.93 -14.64 0.25
N GLN A 13 13.68 -13.59 -0.12
CA GLN A 13 14.93 -13.22 0.55
C GLN A 13 14.71 -12.88 2.02
N ILE A 14 13.68 -12.11 2.37
CA ILE A 14 13.38 -11.77 3.77
C ILE A 14 13.00 -13.02 4.57
N ARG A 15 12.19 -13.93 3.98
CA ARG A 15 11.83 -15.21 4.61
C ARG A 15 13.05 -16.12 4.81
N ALA A 16 14.03 -16.08 3.90
CA ALA A 16 15.28 -16.83 4.02
C ALA A 16 16.27 -16.21 5.03
N SER A 17 16.18 -14.89 5.28
CA SER A 17 17.11 -14.17 6.18
C SER A 17 16.96 -14.53 7.66
N GLY A 18 15.87 -15.20 8.05
CA GLY A 18 15.68 -15.65 9.42
C GLY A 18 14.22 -15.84 9.79
N THR A 19 13.98 -16.11 11.08
CA THR A 19 12.64 -16.35 11.59
C THR A 19 11.73 -15.14 11.40
N VAL A 20 10.52 -15.41 10.92
CA VAL A 20 9.44 -14.42 10.76
C VAL A 20 8.43 -14.63 11.89
N ALA A 21 8.07 -13.56 12.57
CA ALA A 21 7.12 -13.64 13.67
C ALA A 21 5.71 -14.07 13.18
N GLN A 22 4.98 -14.79 14.03
CA GLN A 22 3.61 -15.18 13.73
C GLN A 22 2.70 -13.97 13.46
N SER A 23 1.62 -14.20 12.71
CA SER A 23 0.59 -13.20 12.47
C SER A 23 -0.04 -12.70 13.78
N ASN A 24 -0.40 -11.41 13.80
CA ASN A 24 -1.07 -10.75 14.93
C ASN A 24 -0.35 -10.90 16.28
N THR A 25 0.98 -10.91 16.25
CA THR A 25 1.82 -10.92 17.45
C THR A 25 2.50 -9.57 17.68
N TRP A 26 2.74 -9.22 18.95
CA TRP A 26 3.51 -8.05 19.33
C TRP A 26 4.26 -8.31 20.63
N ILE A 27 5.25 -7.46 20.93
CA ILE A 27 5.96 -7.50 22.19
C ILE A 27 5.19 -6.64 23.19
N GLY A 28 4.61 -7.26 24.21
CA GLY A 28 4.08 -6.58 25.38
C GLY A 28 5.13 -6.45 26.47
N TYR A 29 4.87 -5.58 27.43
CA TYR A 29 5.70 -5.44 28.63
C TYR A 29 4.84 -5.49 29.89
N THR A 30 5.49 -5.75 31.02
CA THR A 30 4.87 -5.70 32.35
C THR A 30 5.90 -5.15 33.33
N HIS A 31 5.45 -4.30 34.23
CA HIS A 31 6.28 -3.77 35.30
C HIS A 31 6.02 -4.51 36.59
N ILE A 32 7.08 -4.87 37.30
CA ILE A 32 7.02 -5.50 38.61
C ILE A 32 7.87 -4.67 39.56
N ASN A 33 7.28 -4.24 40.67
CA ASN A 33 8.01 -3.58 41.73
C ASN A 33 8.42 -4.62 42.77
N LYS A 34 9.71 -4.75 43.05
CA LYS A 34 10.24 -5.64 44.08
C LYS A 34 11.30 -4.89 44.88
N ASN A 35 11.13 -4.82 46.20
CA ASN A 35 12.02 -4.14 47.14
C ASN A 35 12.37 -2.69 46.72
N GLY A 36 11.35 -1.91 46.31
CA GLY A 36 11.51 -0.52 45.87
C GLY A 36 12.12 -0.34 44.47
N LYS A 37 12.56 -1.43 43.81
CA LYS A 37 13.10 -1.39 42.44
C LYS A 37 12.05 -1.82 41.43
N LYS A 38 11.94 -1.10 40.32
CA LYS A 38 11.02 -1.39 39.21
C LYS A 38 11.72 -2.19 38.13
N TYR A 39 11.23 -3.40 37.89
CA TYR A 39 11.71 -4.29 36.83
C TYR A 39 10.73 -4.27 35.66
N THR A 40 11.25 -4.24 34.44
CA THR A 40 10.44 -4.31 33.21
C THR A 40 10.74 -5.61 32.49
N TYR A 41 9.68 -6.36 32.22
CA TYR A 41 9.75 -7.65 31.58
C TYR A 41 8.96 -7.64 30.29
N TYR A 42 9.56 -8.20 29.25
CA TYR A 42 9.00 -8.26 27.91
C TYR A 42 8.50 -9.67 27.60
N ARG A 43 7.40 -9.73 26.86
CA ARG A 43 6.72 -10.96 26.50
C ARG A 43 6.15 -10.86 25.09
N LEU A 44 6.19 -11.96 24.36
CA LEU A 44 5.46 -12.10 23.11
C LEU A 44 3.99 -12.33 23.41
N VAL A 45 3.13 -11.54 22.79
CA VAL A 45 1.68 -11.61 22.91
C VAL A 45 1.08 -11.86 21.53
N LYS A 46 0.00 -12.64 21.48
CA LYS A 46 -0.78 -12.91 20.27
C LYS A 46 -2.22 -12.47 20.47
N ALA A 47 -2.81 -11.86 19.44
CA ALA A 47 -4.24 -11.58 19.42
C ALA A 47 -5.02 -12.89 19.29
N VAL A 48 -5.92 -13.13 20.23
CA VAL A 48 -6.85 -14.27 20.21
C VAL A 48 -8.28 -13.71 20.28
N LYS A 49 -9.16 -14.22 19.42
CA LYS A 49 -10.59 -13.91 19.49
C LYS A 49 -11.20 -14.73 20.62
N ILE A 50 -11.92 -14.06 21.52
CA ILE A 50 -12.67 -14.68 22.60
C ILE A 50 -14.14 -14.38 22.33
N PHE A 51 -14.96 -15.42 22.31
CA PHE A 51 -16.42 -15.32 22.20
C PHE A 51 -17.00 -15.12 23.60
N LYS A 52 -17.93 -14.17 23.75
CA LYS A 52 -18.66 -13.98 25.01
C LYS A 52 -19.98 -14.76 24.97
N GLY A 53 -20.17 -15.66 25.93
CA GLY A 53 -21.40 -16.46 26.10
C GLY A 53 -21.31 -17.89 25.53
N ASN A 54 -22.41 -18.64 25.64
CA ASN A 54 -22.54 -20.01 25.10
C ASN A 54 -22.78 -20.03 23.58
N ASP A 55 -23.00 -18.88 22.96
CA ASP A 55 -23.25 -18.76 21.52
C ASP A 55 -21.92 -18.67 20.76
N ALA A 56 -21.26 -19.83 20.62
CA ALA A 56 -20.05 -19.98 19.82
C ALA A 56 -20.25 -19.58 18.33
N ASP A 57 -21.50 -19.46 17.88
CA ASP A 57 -21.88 -19.23 16.49
C ASP A 57 -22.19 -17.77 16.15
N ASN A 58 -22.12 -16.83 17.10
CA ASN A 58 -22.39 -15.41 16.80
C ASN A 58 -21.08 -14.59 16.68
N PRO A 59 -20.58 -14.33 15.45
CA PRO A 59 -19.29 -13.67 15.23
C PRO A 59 -19.27 -12.21 15.72
N THR A 60 -20.45 -11.60 15.89
CA THR A 60 -20.67 -10.22 16.30
C THR A 60 -20.26 -9.95 17.75
N ASN A 61 -20.21 -10.99 18.60
CA ASN A 61 -19.88 -10.86 20.02
C ASN A 61 -18.47 -11.36 20.37
N SER A 62 -17.53 -11.17 19.44
CA SER A 62 -16.12 -11.56 19.62
C SER A 62 -15.25 -10.39 20.07
N GLN A 63 -14.55 -10.54 21.19
CA GLN A 63 -13.57 -9.58 21.68
C GLN A 63 -12.15 -10.09 21.39
N VAL A 64 -11.28 -9.21 20.89
CA VAL A 64 -9.86 -9.53 20.72
C VAL A 64 -9.13 -9.30 22.04
N LYS A 65 -8.48 -10.34 22.57
CA LYS A 65 -7.63 -10.24 23.76
C LYS A 65 -6.21 -10.70 23.44
N GLY A 66 -5.23 -10.02 24.05
CA GLY A 66 -3.83 -10.45 23.99
C GLY A 66 -3.58 -11.63 24.92
N LYS A 67 -3.18 -12.78 24.37
CA LYS A 67 -2.69 -13.93 25.14
C LYS A 67 -1.17 -13.99 25.06
N MET A 68 -0.51 -14.16 26.21
CA MET A 68 0.93 -14.35 26.26
C MET A 68 1.29 -15.68 25.58
N VAL A 69 2.28 -15.64 24.70
CA VAL A 69 2.81 -16.83 23.99
C VAL A 69 4.12 -17.27 24.62
N LYS A 70 5.06 -16.33 24.81
CA LYS A 70 6.42 -16.62 25.26
C LYS A 70 6.96 -15.46 26.08
N TYR A 71 7.73 -15.77 27.11
CA TYR A 71 8.50 -14.76 27.85
C TYR A 71 9.80 -14.43 27.12
N LEU A 72 10.13 -13.15 26.99
CA LEU A 72 11.33 -12.69 26.28
C LEU A 72 12.41 -12.18 27.25
N GLY A 73 12.06 -11.90 28.51
CA GLY A 73 13.00 -11.42 29.51
C GLY A 73 13.16 -9.91 29.52
N ALA A 74 14.38 -9.43 29.72
CA ALA A 74 14.71 -8.01 29.71
C ALA A 74 14.84 -7.47 28.28
N LYS A 75 14.97 -6.13 28.14
CA LYS A 75 15.09 -5.47 26.83
C LYS A 75 16.34 -5.92 26.06
N ASP A 76 17.41 -6.23 26.79
CA ASP A 76 18.71 -6.52 26.18
C ASP A 76 18.94 -8.02 25.96
N SER A 77 17.97 -8.86 26.31
CA SER A 77 18.04 -10.30 26.05
C SER A 77 18.06 -10.59 24.55
N ASP A 78 18.78 -11.64 24.17
CA ASP A 78 18.85 -12.06 22.76
C ASP A 78 17.46 -12.46 22.25
N ALA A 79 16.68 -13.14 23.08
CA ALA A 79 15.29 -13.50 22.76
C ALA A 79 14.40 -12.27 22.43
N TYR A 80 14.59 -11.14 23.12
CA TYR A 80 13.87 -9.91 22.80
C TYR A 80 14.32 -9.33 21.47
N LYS A 81 15.65 -9.24 21.24
CA LYS A 81 16.24 -8.67 20.02
C LYS A 81 15.84 -9.48 18.79
N GLU A 82 16.00 -10.81 18.85
CA GLU A 82 15.60 -11.74 17.78
C GLU A 82 14.12 -11.59 17.44
N MET A 83 13.25 -11.53 18.46
CA MET A 83 11.81 -11.39 18.24
C MET A 83 11.44 -10.02 17.64
N LYS A 84 12.14 -8.96 18.05
CA LYS A 84 11.96 -7.63 17.48
C LYS A 84 12.31 -7.63 16.00
N GLU A 85 13.41 -8.26 15.62
CA GLU A 85 13.77 -8.44 14.21
C GLU A 85 12.78 -9.32 13.46
N ALA A 86 12.33 -10.42 14.05
CA ALA A 86 11.34 -11.31 13.44
C ALA A 86 10.01 -10.59 13.15
N ILE A 87 9.59 -9.68 14.04
CA ILE A 87 8.42 -8.81 13.83
C ILE A 87 8.69 -7.79 12.73
N SER A 88 9.90 -7.21 12.67
CA SER A 88 10.29 -6.30 11.59
C SER A 88 10.23 -6.99 10.22
N ARG A 89 10.82 -8.19 10.09
CA ARG A 89 10.76 -9.03 8.89
C ARG A 89 9.31 -9.28 8.47
N ARG A 90 8.45 -9.65 9.41
CA ARG A 90 7.01 -9.87 9.16
C ARG A 90 6.34 -8.61 8.62
N ASN A 91 6.56 -7.45 9.24
CA ASN A 91 5.94 -6.20 8.82
C ASN A 91 6.36 -5.80 7.41
N GLU A 92 7.64 -5.99 7.08
CA GLU A 92 8.16 -5.72 5.74
C GLU A 92 7.54 -6.67 4.70
N ILE A 93 7.42 -7.96 5.01
CA ILE A 93 6.72 -8.92 4.16
C ILE A 93 5.28 -8.46 3.92
N GLN A 94 4.54 -8.10 4.97
CA GLN A 94 3.16 -7.62 4.84
C GLN A 94 3.05 -6.36 3.98
N ARG A 95 4.00 -5.43 4.10
CA ARG A 95 4.05 -4.23 3.25
C ARG A 95 4.23 -4.60 1.78
N LEU A 96 5.15 -5.51 1.49
CA LEU A 96 5.44 -5.99 0.13
C LEU A 96 4.26 -6.77 -0.46
N GLU A 97 3.60 -7.62 0.33
CA GLU A 97 2.40 -8.35 -0.08
C GLU A 97 1.24 -7.39 -0.43
N ARG A 98 1.02 -6.34 0.36
CA ARG A 98 0.03 -5.29 0.02
C ARG A 98 0.38 -4.58 -1.29
N LYS A 99 1.66 -4.28 -1.50
CA LYS A 99 2.12 -3.64 -2.75
C LYS A 99 1.88 -4.54 -3.95
N LEU A 100 2.18 -5.83 -3.82
CA LEU A 100 1.93 -6.82 -4.86
C LEU A 100 0.43 -6.92 -5.19
N HIS A 101 -0.41 -7.04 -4.16
CA HIS A 101 -1.86 -7.09 -4.33
C HIS A 101 -2.41 -5.85 -5.05
N ASN A 102 -1.92 -4.66 -4.72
CA ASN A 102 -2.35 -3.43 -5.38
C ASN A 102 -1.93 -3.39 -6.86
N LEU A 103 -0.70 -3.81 -7.18
CA LEU A 103 -0.24 -3.91 -8.56
C LEU A 103 -1.09 -4.90 -9.37
N GLU A 104 -1.40 -6.07 -8.80
CA GLU A 104 -2.25 -7.07 -9.44
C GLU A 104 -3.68 -6.53 -9.66
N LYS A 105 -4.21 -5.75 -8.71
CA LYS A 105 -5.50 -5.07 -8.84
C LYS A 105 -5.49 -4.02 -9.95
N ASP A 106 -4.45 -3.20 -10.04
CA ASP A 106 -4.33 -2.16 -11.07
C ASP A 106 -4.24 -2.77 -12.48
N VAL A 107 -3.49 -3.87 -12.63
CA VAL A 107 -3.43 -4.63 -13.89
C VAL A 107 -4.80 -5.22 -14.24
N SER A 108 -5.51 -5.77 -13.27
CA SER A 108 -6.87 -6.30 -13.47
C SER A 108 -7.85 -5.20 -13.89
N VAL A 109 -7.86 -4.05 -13.19
CA VAL A 109 -8.70 -2.90 -13.52
C VAL A 109 -8.38 -2.35 -14.91
N ALA A 110 -7.10 -2.20 -15.25
CA ALA A 110 -6.67 -1.77 -16.58
C ALA A 110 -7.13 -2.75 -17.68
N SER A 111 -7.11 -4.06 -17.41
CA SER A 111 -7.58 -5.08 -18.34
C SER A 111 -9.09 -5.04 -18.55
N VAL A 112 -9.87 -4.75 -17.49
CA VAL A 112 -11.33 -4.58 -17.57
C VAL A 112 -11.68 -3.31 -18.35
N HIS A 113 -10.99 -2.20 -18.09
CA HIS A 113 -11.21 -0.95 -18.83
C HIS A 113 -10.84 -1.08 -20.31
N ARG A 114 -9.77 -1.81 -20.65
CA ARG A 114 -9.43 -2.13 -22.05
C ARG A 114 -10.55 -2.94 -22.71
N ARG A 115 -11.00 -4.02 -22.07
CA ARG A 115 -12.12 -4.84 -22.58
C ARG A 115 -13.44 -4.06 -22.71
N GLN A 116 -13.69 -3.04 -21.90
CA GLN A 116 -14.85 -2.17 -22.03
C GLN A 116 -14.70 -1.13 -23.16
N ARG A 117 -13.51 -0.55 -23.37
CA ARG A 117 -13.23 0.29 -24.54
C ARG A 117 -13.39 -0.47 -25.85
N ASP A 118 -12.95 -1.73 -25.88
CA ASP A 118 -13.09 -2.59 -27.06
C ASP A 118 -14.57 -2.92 -27.36
N LYS A 119 -15.47 -2.80 -26.37
CA LYS A 119 -16.92 -3.01 -26.51
C LYS A 119 -17.71 -1.76 -26.92
N GLN A 120 -17.12 -0.56 -26.85
CA GLN A 120 -17.77 0.67 -27.31
C GLN A 120 -16.95 1.38 -28.40
N PRO A 121 -16.64 0.71 -29.52
CA PRO A 121 -15.80 1.27 -30.58
C PRO A 121 -16.34 2.58 -31.14
N ALA A 122 -17.67 2.76 -31.15
CA ALA A 122 -18.32 3.98 -31.62
C ALA A 122 -18.02 5.21 -30.74
N LEU A 123 -18.04 5.06 -29.42
CA LEU A 123 -17.78 6.16 -28.48
C LEU A 123 -16.30 6.53 -28.44
N THR A 124 -15.41 5.53 -28.52
CA THR A 124 -13.95 5.75 -28.60
C THR A 124 -13.56 6.43 -29.91
N LYS A 125 -14.23 6.10 -31.03
CA LYS A 125 -14.04 6.77 -32.33
C LYS A 125 -14.49 8.22 -32.28
N LEU A 126 -15.66 8.49 -31.70
CA LEU A 126 -16.23 9.84 -31.58
C LEU A 126 -15.39 10.74 -30.68
N LEU A 127 -14.84 10.21 -29.58
CA LEU A 127 -13.86 10.92 -28.74
C LEU A 127 -12.55 11.21 -29.49
N GLY A 128 -12.06 10.28 -30.31
CA GLY A 128 -10.88 10.50 -31.15
C GLY A 128 -11.08 11.60 -32.19
N GLU A 129 -12.23 11.58 -32.88
CA GLU A 129 -12.63 12.61 -33.85
C GLU A 129 -12.77 13.99 -33.19
N LEU A 130 -13.36 14.06 -31.99
CA LEU A 130 -13.49 15.31 -31.24
C LEU A 130 -12.12 15.87 -30.80
N VAL A 131 -11.21 15.03 -30.31
CA VAL A 131 -9.84 15.46 -29.95
C VAL A 131 -9.11 16.01 -31.17
N GLN A 132 -9.27 15.38 -32.33
CA GLN A 132 -8.66 15.81 -33.58
C GLN A 132 -9.22 17.15 -34.08
N GLN A 133 -10.54 17.36 -33.95
CA GLN A 133 -11.19 18.65 -34.25
C GLN A 133 -10.70 19.76 -33.32
N VAL A 134 -10.59 19.49 -32.01
CA VAL A 134 -10.09 20.46 -31.04
C VAL A 134 -8.62 20.82 -31.31
N GLN A 135 -7.79 19.85 -31.70
CA GLN A 135 -6.39 20.12 -32.07
C GLN A 135 -6.28 21.01 -33.32
N GLY A 136 -7.08 20.74 -34.36
CA GLY A 136 -7.12 21.59 -35.56
C GLY A 136 -7.52 23.05 -35.23
N LEU A 137 -8.55 23.23 -34.40
CA LEU A 137 -8.99 24.56 -33.96
C LEU A 137 -7.89 25.29 -33.16
N VAL A 138 -7.14 24.59 -32.32
CA VAL A 138 -6.03 25.18 -31.55
C VAL A 138 -4.90 25.64 -32.48
N GLU A 139 -4.60 24.87 -33.52
CA GLU A 139 -3.59 25.22 -34.53
C GLU A 139 -4.02 26.42 -35.38
N GLU A 140 -5.29 26.47 -35.80
CA GLU A 140 -5.87 27.61 -36.51
C GLU A 140 -5.85 28.88 -35.66
N MET A 141 -6.23 28.80 -34.38
CA MET A 141 -6.12 29.94 -33.46
C MET A 141 -4.67 30.39 -33.26
N ALA A 142 -3.72 29.45 -33.20
CA ALA A 142 -2.30 29.77 -33.08
C ALA A 142 -1.73 30.40 -34.35
N TRP A 143 -2.26 30.06 -35.53
CA TRP A 143 -1.94 30.68 -36.80
C TRP A 143 -2.54 32.10 -36.89
N LEU A 144 -3.84 32.26 -36.61
CA LEU A 144 -4.52 33.56 -36.60
C LEU A 144 -3.87 34.55 -35.62
N LYS A 145 -3.47 34.09 -34.43
CA LYS A 145 -2.74 34.93 -33.47
C LYS A 145 -1.39 35.40 -34.03
N ARG A 146 -0.66 34.52 -34.73
CA ARG A 146 0.63 34.88 -35.35
C ARG A 146 0.44 35.89 -36.47
N GLU A 147 -0.57 35.70 -37.31
CA GLU A 147 -0.91 36.62 -38.40
C GLU A 147 -1.33 37.99 -37.86
N PHE A 148 -2.18 38.04 -36.83
CA PHE A 148 -2.60 39.29 -36.20
C PHE A 148 -1.43 40.05 -35.57
N VAL A 149 -0.51 39.35 -34.91
CA VAL A 149 0.72 39.95 -34.36
C VAL A 149 1.65 40.46 -35.48
N SER A 150 1.67 39.80 -36.63
CA SER A 150 2.43 40.25 -37.80
C SER A 150 1.85 41.54 -38.37
N GLN A 151 0.53 41.63 -38.50
CA GLN A 151 -0.18 42.83 -39.01
C GLN A 151 -0.07 44.03 -38.06
N LEU A 152 -0.06 43.81 -36.76
CA LEU A 152 0.20 44.87 -35.76
C LEU A 152 1.64 45.39 -35.80
N LYS A 153 2.60 44.57 -36.25
CA LYS A 153 4.01 44.99 -36.39
C LYS A 153 4.28 45.68 -37.72
N SER A 154 3.49 45.41 -38.77
CA SER A 154 3.67 46.02 -40.10
C SER A 154 2.93 47.35 -40.29
N ASN A 155 1.98 47.69 -39.42
CA ASN A 155 1.33 49.01 -39.38
C ASN A 155 1.71 49.79 -38.10
N PRO A 156 2.84 50.51 -38.07
CA PRO A 156 3.05 51.51 -37.03
C PRO A 156 2.00 52.60 -37.21
N ILE A 157 1.13 52.78 -36.21
CA ILE A 157 0.20 53.90 -36.12
C ILE A 157 1.05 55.17 -36.12
N THR A 158 1.11 55.86 -37.25
CA THR A 158 1.61 57.23 -37.34
C THR A 158 0.52 58.19 -36.90
N SER A 159 0.59 58.64 -35.65
CA SER A 159 0.17 59.97 -35.20
C SER A 159 0.80 60.27 -33.86
#